data_AF-A0A7W3ZMT6-F1
#
_entry.id   AF-A0A7W3ZMT6-F1
#
_cell.length_a   1.000
_cell.length_b   1.000
_cell.length_c   1.000
_cell.angle_alpha   90.00
_cell.angle_beta   90.00
_cell.angle_gamma   90.00
#
_symmetry.space_group_name_H-M   'P 1'
#
loop_
_entity.id
_entity.type
_entity.pdbx_description
1 polymer ?
#
loop_
_entity_poly.entity_id
_entity_poly.type
_entity_poly.pdbx_seq_one_letter_code
_entity_poly.pdbx_strand_id
1 'polypeptide(L)'
;PAPTAEARLRRAAARESATLLDRYDATSAAHPALAAALAPLREAVAQHMRAFGGTPAPAPGTDAGPDAAESSDADDSPDTPESPDKPNAPVRVPEDAGAALRALADAERAAADRRTAALLDAAPETARLLASVAAAGASHGYLLTELLPEVA
;
A
#
# COMPACT_ATOMS: atom_id res chain seq x y z
N PRO A 1 -14.97 23.35 -1.61
CA PRO A 1 -13.63 23.81 -1.14
C PRO A 1 -12.59 22.73 -1.45
N ALA A 2 -11.40 23.10 -1.94
CA ALA A 2 -10.35 22.13 -2.21
C ALA A 2 -9.77 21.56 -0.89
N PRO A 3 -9.31 20.29 -0.87
CA PRO A 3 -8.69 19.72 0.33
C PRO A 3 -7.42 20.49 0.73
N THR A 4 -7.08 20.51 2.01
CA THR A 4 -5.81 21.09 2.49
C THR A 4 -4.61 20.24 2.06
N ALA A 5 -3.40 20.82 2.06
CA ALA A 5 -2.17 20.07 1.78
C ALA A 5 -2.01 18.86 2.73
N GLU A 6 -2.29 19.10 4.00
CA GLU A 6 -2.32 18.09 5.06
C GLU A 6 -3.30 16.93 4.76
N ALA A 7 -4.53 17.26 4.35
CA ALA A 7 -5.52 16.24 3.98
C ALA A 7 -5.08 15.44 2.74
N ARG A 8 -4.44 16.10 1.75
CA ARG A 8 -3.86 15.42 0.59
C ARG A 8 -2.76 14.46 1.00
N LEU A 9 -1.89 14.85 1.94
CA LEU A 9 -0.79 14.03 2.43
C LEU A 9 -1.29 12.78 3.13
N ARG A 10 -2.23 12.91 4.08
CA ARG A 10 -2.84 11.76 4.74
C ARG A 10 -3.55 10.83 3.75
N ARG A 11 -4.30 11.40 2.81
CA ARG A 11 -4.96 10.60 1.76
C ARG A 11 -3.95 9.85 0.88
N ALA A 12 -2.78 10.44 0.60
CA ALA A 12 -1.71 9.77 -0.14
C ALA A 12 -1.12 8.60 0.67
N ALA A 13 -0.80 8.83 1.94
CA ALA A 13 -0.30 7.78 2.84
C ALA A 13 -1.31 6.63 3.03
N ALA A 14 -2.60 6.94 3.12
CA ALA A 14 -3.67 5.93 3.16
C ALA A 14 -3.72 5.08 1.89
N ARG A 15 -3.67 5.71 0.70
CA ARG A 15 -3.65 4.98 -0.59
C ARG A 15 -2.45 4.08 -0.73
N GLU A 16 -1.27 4.57 -0.32
CA GLU A 16 -0.05 3.77 -0.34
C GLU A 16 -0.15 2.55 0.58
N SER A 17 -0.68 2.72 1.80
CA SER A 17 -0.92 1.59 2.70
C SER A 17 -1.94 0.59 2.14
N ALA A 18 -2.95 1.06 1.39
CA ALA A 18 -3.90 0.19 0.70
C ALA A 18 -3.22 -0.63 -0.42
N THR A 19 -2.39 0.00 -1.27
CA THR A 19 -1.62 -0.70 -2.30
C THR A 19 -0.68 -1.75 -1.69
N LEU A 20 -0.11 -1.46 -0.52
CA LEU A 20 0.72 -2.43 0.20
C LEU A 20 -0.14 -3.60 0.73
N LEU A 21 -1.34 -3.33 1.24
CA LEU A 21 -2.29 -4.36 1.68
C LEU A 21 -2.67 -5.31 0.53
N ASP A 22 -2.91 -4.77 -0.67
CA ASP A 22 -3.20 -5.56 -1.87
C ASP A 22 -2.02 -6.49 -2.23
N ARG A 23 -0.77 -6.04 -2.01
CA ARG A 23 0.42 -6.88 -2.20
C ARG A 23 0.51 -8.01 -1.17
N TYR A 24 0.18 -7.74 0.09
CA TYR A 24 0.09 -8.79 1.12
C TYR A 24 -1.00 -9.83 0.78
N ASP A 25 -2.17 -9.38 0.30
CA ASP A 25 -3.23 -10.27 -0.17
C ASP A 25 -2.79 -11.13 -1.33
N ALA A 26 -2.25 -10.51 -2.38
CA ALA A 26 -1.80 -11.21 -3.57
C ALA A 26 -0.72 -12.24 -3.23
N THR A 27 0.25 -11.88 -2.38
CA THR A 27 1.30 -12.80 -1.94
C THR A 27 0.73 -13.97 -1.14
N SER A 28 -0.21 -13.72 -0.22
CA SER A 28 -0.84 -14.78 0.57
C SER A 28 -1.69 -15.72 -0.29
N ALA A 29 -2.35 -15.18 -1.33
CA ALA A 29 -3.13 -15.97 -2.28
C ALA A 29 -2.26 -16.82 -3.21
N ALA A 30 -1.14 -16.28 -3.69
CA ALA A 30 -0.18 -16.99 -4.54
C ALA A 30 0.64 -18.03 -3.74
N HIS A 31 0.92 -17.74 -2.47
CA HIS A 31 1.75 -18.57 -1.58
C HIS A 31 1.01 -18.90 -0.28
N PRO A 32 0.03 -19.83 -0.28
CA PRO A 32 -0.79 -20.11 0.90
C PRO A 32 0.01 -20.56 2.14
N ALA A 33 1.17 -21.19 1.94
CA ALA A 33 2.07 -21.59 3.03
C ALA A 33 2.61 -20.39 3.84
N LEU A 34 2.70 -19.20 3.22
CA LEU A 34 3.16 -17.97 3.88
C LEU A 34 2.02 -17.21 4.59
N ALA A 35 0.76 -17.52 4.30
CA ALA A 35 -0.38 -16.71 4.73
C ALA A 35 -0.45 -16.53 6.26
N ALA A 36 -0.17 -17.59 7.03
CA ALA A 36 -0.17 -17.53 8.48
C ALA A 36 0.95 -16.63 9.03
N ALA A 37 2.15 -16.69 8.43
CA ALA A 37 3.28 -15.85 8.82
C ALA A 37 3.08 -14.38 8.43
N LEU A 38 2.41 -14.11 7.30
CA LEU A 38 2.14 -12.76 6.79
C LEU A 38 0.95 -12.06 7.48
N ALA A 39 0.03 -12.82 8.07
CA ALA A 39 -1.22 -12.27 8.64
C ALA A 39 -1.01 -11.15 9.69
N PRO A 40 -0.06 -11.25 10.65
CA PRO A 40 0.16 -10.17 11.61
C PRO A 40 0.67 -8.87 10.95
N LEU A 41 1.58 -8.99 9.98
CA LEU A 41 2.12 -7.84 9.25
C LEU A 41 1.05 -7.17 8.39
N ARG A 42 0.23 -7.98 7.71
CA ARG A 42 -0.93 -7.54 6.95
C ARG A 42 -1.90 -6.73 7.81
N GLU A 43 -2.25 -7.23 8.99
CA GLU A 43 -3.18 -6.55 9.90
C GLU A 43 -2.59 -5.23 10.42
N ALA A 44 -1.29 -5.18 10.71
CA ALA A 44 -0.62 -3.94 11.07
C ALA A 44 -0.69 -2.90 9.94
N VAL A 45 -0.47 -3.29 8.68
CA VAL A 45 -0.62 -2.40 7.52
C VAL A 45 -2.06 -1.90 7.36
N ALA A 46 -3.05 -2.75 7.59
CA ALA A 46 -4.46 -2.35 7.59
C ALA A 46 -4.76 -1.32 8.70
N GLN A 47 -4.19 -1.49 9.89
CA GLN A 47 -4.28 -0.50 10.98
C GLN A 47 -3.60 0.83 10.60
N HIS A 48 -2.43 0.80 9.98
CA HIS A 48 -1.74 2.01 9.51
C HIS A 48 -2.57 2.78 8.46
N MET A 49 -3.19 2.08 7.51
CA MET A 49 -4.11 2.69 6.55
C MET A 49 -5.27 3.41 7.27
N ARG A 50 -5.89 2.74 8.25
CA ARG A 50 -6.98 3.32 9.06
C ARG A 50 -6.51 4.54 9.86
N ALA A 51 -5.29 4.53 10.39
CA ALA A 51 -4.72 5.66 11.11
C ALA A 51 -4.56 6.92 10.23
N PHE A 52 -4.34 6.75 8.92
CA PHE A 52 -4.34 7.86 7.96
C PHE A 52 -5.75 8.29 7.49
N GLY A 53 -6.80 7.67 8.01
CA GLY A 53 -8.19 7.92 7.62
C GLY A 53 -8.63 7.15 6.37
N GLY A 54 -7.89 6.13 5.94
CA GLY A 54 -8.30 5.22 4.89
C GLY A 54 -9.30 4.17 5.39
N THR A 55 -10.15 3.68 4.49
CA THR A 55 -11.05 2.55 4.76
C THR A 55 -10.68 1.39 3.83
N PRO A 56 -10.75 0.13 4.30
CA PRO A 56 -10.53 -1.02 3.42
C PRO A 56 -11.52 -0.98 2.27
N ALA A 57 -11.08 -1.39 1.08
CA ALA A 57 -12.01 -1.66 0.00
C ALA A 57 -13.01 -2.73 0.47
N PRO A 58 -14.32 -2.57 0.20
CA PRO A 58 -15.29 -3.62 0.49
C PRO A 58 -14.90 -4.89 -0.25
N ALA A 59 -15.04 -6.05 0.40
CA ALA A 59 -14.74 -7.32 -0.22
C ALA A 59 -15.55 -7.49 -1.52
N PRO A 60 -14.98 -8.08 -2.59
CA PRO A 60 -15.74 -8.39 -3.78
C PRO A 60 -16.86 -9.38 -3.41
N GLY A 61 -18.11 -8.89 -3.38
CA GLY A 61 -19.28 -9.67 -3.00
C GLY A 61 -20.21 -9.04 -1.95
N THR A 62 -19.94 -7.84 -1.44
CA THR A 62 -20.95 -7.05 -0.73
C THR A 62 -21.57 -6.03 -1.67
N ASP A 63 -22.82 -6.28 -2.08
CA ASP A 63 -23.65 -5.37 -2.86
C ASP A 63 -23.91 -4.08 -2.08
N ALA A 64 -23.03 -3.09 -2.21
CA ALA A 64 -23.38 -1.71 -1.93
C ALA A 64 -23.91 -1.12 -3.24
N GLY A 65 -25.22 -0.89 -3.26
CA GLY A 65 -25.94 -0.31 -4.41
C GLY A 65 -25.39 1.04 -4.87
N PRO A 66 -25.73 1.47 -6.10
CA PRO A 66 -25.05 2.57 -6.76
C PRO A 66 -25.64 3.91 -6.32
N ASP A 67 -24.80 4.77 -5.77
CA ASP A 67 -25.01 6.22 -5.80
C ASP A 67 -23.66 6.93 -5.87
N ALA A 68 -23.13 7.03 -7.09
CA ALA A 68 -22.42 8.21 -7.57
C ALA A 68 -22.25 8.06 -9.08
N ALA A 69 -23.14 8.75 -9.79
CA ALA A 69 -23.16 8.87 -11.23
C ALA A 69 -21.85 9.43 -11.80
N GLU A 70 -21.66 9.03 -13.05
CA GLU A 70 -20.56 9.29 -13.97
C GLU A 70 -20.24 10.78 -14.17
N SER A 71 -18.99 11.04 -14.54
CA SER A 71 -18.68 12.02 -15.59
C SER A 71 -17.41 11.53 -16.28
N SER A 72 -17.62 10.86 -17.40
CA SER A 72 -16.63 10.56 -18.42
C SER A 72 -16.61 11.77 -19.36
N ASP A 73 -15.53 12.52 -19.35
CA ASP A 73 -15.13 13.32 -20.50
C ASP A 73 -13.85 12.70 -21.06
N ALA A 74 -14.01 12.02 -22.19
CA ALA A 74 -12.93 11.61 -23.05
C ALA A 74 -12.56 12.81 -23.94
N ASP A 75 -11.31 13.27 -23.84
CA ASP A 75 -10.72 14.11 -24.87
C ASP A 75 -9.46 13.41 -25.40
N ASP A 76 -9.49 13.18 -26.71
CA ASP A 76 -8.50 12.47 -27.52
C ASP A 76 -7.51 13.47 -28.10
N SER A 77 -6.22 13.34 -27.77
CA SER A 77 -5.14 13.59 -28.73
C SER A 77 -3.78 13.11 -28.21
N PRO A 78 -2.85 12.70 -29.10
CA PRO A 78 -1.67 11.92 -28.77
C PRO A 78 -0.42 12.80 -28.64
N ASP A 79 0.26 12.72 -27.50
CA ASP A 79 1.71 12.91 -27.39
C ASP A 79 2.16 12.40 -26.01
N THR A 80 2.85 11.26 -25.99
CA THR A 80 3.18 10.56 -24.73
C THR A 80 4.67 10.70 -24.43
N PRO A 81 5.07 11.51 -23.44
CA PRO A 81 6.13 11.11 -22.55
C PRO A 81 5.56 10.13 -21.51
N GLU A 82 6.23 8.99 -21.39
CA GLU A 82 6.06 7.90 -20.42
C GLU A 82 5.33 8.30 -19.12
N SER A 83 4.08 7.86 -18.95
CA SER A 83 3.32 8.01 -17.71
C SER A 83 3.57 6.81 -16.77
N PRO A 84 3.74 7.04 -15.45
CA PRO A 84 3.94 5.98 -14.49
C PRO A 84 2.60 5.26 -14.21
N ASP A 85 2.67 3.93 -14.20
CA ASP A 85 1.72 2.93 -13.68
C ASP A 85 0.21 3.25 -13.70
N LYS A 86 -0.52 2.45 -14.48
CA LYS A 86 -1.98 2.38 -14.41
C LYS A 86 -2.40 1.93 -13.00
N PRO A 87 -3.30 2.64 -12.30
CA PRO A 87 -3.67 2.36 -10.91
C PRO A 87 -4.43 1.03 -10.69
N ASN A 88 -4.53 0.18 -11.71
CA ASN A 88 -5.29 -1.07 -11.67
C ASN A 88 -4.59 -2.24 -12.38
N ALA A 89 -3.28 -2.14 -12.62
CA ALA A 89 -2.52 -3.30 -13.08
C ALA A 89 -2.51 -4.35 -11.96
N PRO A 90 -2.78 -5.64 -12.26
CA PRO A 90 -2.77 -6.68 -11.23
C PRO A 90 -1.39 -6.75 -10.58
N VAL A 91 -1.37 -6.85 -9.25
CA VAL A 91 -0.12 -7.05 -8.50
C VAL A 91 0.51 -8.36 -8.99
N ARG A 92 1.65 -8.26 -9.65
CA ARG A 92 2.43 -9.44 -10.07
C ARG A 92 3.23 -9.95 -8.88
N VAL A 93 2.92 -11.16 -8.45
CA VAL A 93 3.67 -11.86 -7.40
C VAL A 93 4.60 -12.87 -8.07
N PRO A 94 5.90 -12.88 -7.74
CA PRO A 94 6.82 -13.91 -8.21
C PRO A 94 6.35 -15.34 -7.84
N GLU A 95 6.59 -16.30 -8.73
CA GLU A 95 6.25 -17.72 -8.50
C GLU A 95 7.13 -18.39 -7.44
N ASP A 96 8.34 -17.88 -7.22
CA ASP A 96 9.22 -18.31 -6.14
C ASP A 96 8.84 -17.60 -4.83
N ALA A 97 8.58 -18.37 -3.77
CA ALA A 97 8.13 -17.84 -2.48
C ALA A 97 9.17 -16.92 -1.83
N GLY A 98 10.46 -17.24 -1.94
CA GLY A 98 11.53 -16.36 -1.48
C GLY A 98 11.60 -15.05 -2.28
N ALA A 99 11.40 -15.09 -3.59
CA ALA A 99 11.32 -13.90 -4.42
C ALA A 99 10.09 -13.05 -4.11
N ALA A 100 8.96 -13.67 -3.79
CA ALA A 100 7.76 -12.97 -3.35
C ALA A 100 7.98 -12.24 -2.02
N LEU A 101 8.62 -12.88 -1.04
CA LEU A 101 9.00 -12.24 0.23
C LEU A 101 9.98 -11.08 0.04
N ARG A 102 10.99 -11.24 -0.83
CA ARG A 102 11.92 -10.14 -1.19
C ARG A 102 11.19 -8.96 -1.82
N ALA A 103 10.32 -9.21 -2.79
CA ALA A 103 9.54 -8.16 -3.44
C ALA A 103 8.61 -7.43 -2.45
N LEU A 104 8.04 -8.15 -1.48
CA LEU A 104 7.21 -7.56 -0.43
C LEU A 104 8.05 -6.72 0.57
N ALA A 105 9.24 -7.19 0.93
CA ALA A 105 10.18 -6.45 1.78
C ALA A 105 10.64 -5.14 1.12
N ASP A 106 10.94 -5.19 -0.19
CA ASP A 106 11.30 -4.01 -0.97
C ASP A 106 10.13 -3.01 -1.05
N ALA A 107 8.90 -3.51 -1.20
CA ALA A 107 7.70 -2.68 -1.19
C ALA A 107 7.48 -1.97 0.15
N GLU A 108 7.65 -2.67 1.27
CA GLU A 108 7.60 -2.10 2.62
C GLU A 108 8.65 -1.00 2.81
N ARG A 109 9.90 -1.27 2.42
CA ARG A 109 11.00 -0.31 2.53
C ARG A 109 10.76 0.92 1.68
N ALA A 110 10.36 0.75 0.42
CA ALA A 110 10.04 1.87 -0.46
C ALA A 110 8.90 2.73 0.08
N ALA A 111 7.91 2.13 0.76
CA ALA A 111 6.84 2.88 1.41
C ALA A 111 7.31 3.61 2.67
N ALA A 112 8.18 3.00 3.47
CA ALA A 112 8.82 3.66 4.61
C ALA A 112 9.66 4.87 4.16
N ASP A 113 10.41 4.75 3.06
CA ASP A 113 11.24 5.82 2.50
C ASP A 113 10.40 6.99 2.01
N ARG A 114 9.30 6.72 1.27
CA ARG A 114 8.36 7.77 0.83
C ARG A 114 7.71 8.50 2.00
N ARG A 115 7.30 7.77 3.05
CA ARG A 115 6.75 8.37 4.28
C ARG A 115 7.80 9.21 5.02
N THR A 116 9.05 8.78 5.02
CA THR A 116 10.17 9.53 5.63
C THR A 116 10.45 10.82 4.87
N ALA A 117 10.43 10.79 3.53
CA ALA A 117 10.57 11.98 2.70
C ALA A 117 9.42 12.98 2.93
N ALA A 118 8.19 12.47 3.05
CA ALA A 118 6.99 13.26 3.32
C ALA A 118 6.98 14.01 4.67
N LEU A 119 7.87 13.66 5.60
CA LEU A 119 7.95 14.32 6.91
C LEU A 119 8.24 15.82 6.80
N LEU A 120 8.99 16.23 5.77
CA LEU A 120 9.42 17.61 5.58
C LEU A 120 8.27 18.57 5.26
N ASP A 121 7.18 18.05 4.69
CA ASP A 121 6.02 18.82 4.25
C ASP A 121 4.82 18.70 5.20
N ALA A 122 4.95 17.90 6.27
CA ALA A 122 3.86 17.54 7.17
C ALA A 122 3.75 18.49 8.38
N ALA A 123 2.52 18.72 8.85
CA ALA A 123 2.32 19.33 10.17
C ALA A 123 2.86 18.42 11.29
N PRO A 124 3.25 18.95 12.47
CA PRO A 124 3.96 18.18 13.50
C PRO A 124 3.26 16.90 13.97
N GLU A 125 1.93 16.93 14.12
CA GLU A 125 1.12 15.76 14.50
C GLU A 125 1.27 14.62 13.46
N THR A 126 1.12 14.97 12.18
CA THR A 126 1.18 14.01 11.08
C THR A 126 2.59 13.55 10.78
N ALA A 127 3.58 14.43 10.95
CA ALA A 127 4.98 14.04 10.87
C ALA A 127 5.30 12.93 11.88
N ARG A 128 4.84 13.03 13.13
CA ARG A 128 5.04 11.97 14.14
C ARG A 128 4.35 10.66 13.74
N LEU A 129 3.13 10.73 13.23
CA LEU A 129 2.40 9.54 12.76
C LEU A 129 3.13 8.89 11.58
N LEU A 130 3.50 9.66 10.56
CA LEU A 130 4.25 9.19 9.40
C LEU A 130 5.58 8.55 9.82
N ALA A 131 6.32 9.18 10.74
CA ALA A 131 7.59 8.67 11.23
C ALA A 131 7.43 7.33 11.97
N SER A 132 6.41 7.22 12.83
CA SER A 132 6.12 5.96 13.54
C SER A 132 5.75 4.84 12.56
N VAL A 133 4.92 5.13 11.56
CA VAL A 133 4.51 4.13 10.55
C VAL A 133 5.67 3.78 9.62
N ALA A 134 6.52 4.74 9.25
CA ALA A 134 7.73 4.48 8.48
C ALA A 134 8.69 3.54 9.23
N ALA A 135 8.91 3.77 10.52
CA ALA A 135 9.74 2.90 11.36
C ALA A 135 9.15 1.48 11.48
N ALA A 136 7.82 1.37 11.64
CA ALA A 136 7.14 0.07 11.63
C ALA A 136 7.30 -0.65 10.29
N GLY A 137 7.08 0.04 9.16
CA GLY A 137 7.26 -0.54 7.81
C GLY A 137 8.71 -0.97 7.53
N ALA A 138 9.70 -0.19 7.98
CA ALA A 138 11.11 -0.60 7.91
C ALA A 138 11.38 -1.88 8.73
N SER A 139 10.73 -2.01 9.88
CA SER A 139 10.81 -3.22 10.73
C SER A 139 10.13 -4.42 10.08
N HIS A 140 8.98 -4.23 9.42
CA HIS A 140 8.32 -5.28 8.64
C HIS A 140 9.21 -5.77 7.50
N GLY A 141 9.83 -4.85 6.75
CA GLY A 141 10.79 -5.20 5.70
C GLY A 141 11.93 -6.07 6.22
N TYR A 142 12.46 -5.77 7.40
CA TYR A 142 13.46 -6.62 8.07
C TYR A 142 12.89 -8.01 8.43
N LEU A 143 11.71 -8.08 9.06
CA LEU A 143 11.09 -9.36 9.42
C LEU A 143 10.79 -10.24 8.19
N LEU A 144 10.35 -9.65 7.08
CA LEU A 144 10.14 -10.37 5.82
C LEU A 144 11.44 -10.98 5.26
N THR A 145 12.58 -10.30 5.43
CA THR A 145 13.88 -10.87 5.06
C THR A 145 14.30 -12.02 5.98
N GLU A 146 13.94 -11.98 7.26
CA GLU A 146 14.19 -13.07 8.22
C GLU A 146 13.33 -14.32 7.95
N LEU A 147 12.20 -14.18 7.23
CA LEU A 147 11.39 -15.33 6.80
C LEU A 147 11.98 -16.07 5.59
N LEU A 148 12.86 -15.45 4.81
CA LEU A 148 13.50 -16.09 3.65
C LEU A 148 14.21 -17.43 3.94
N PRO A 149 15.03 -17.55 5.01
CA PRO A 149 15.69 -18.81 5.33
C PRO A 149 14.73 -19.94 5.76
N GLU A 150 13.49 -19.65 6.17
CA GLU A 150 12.50 -20.68 6.54
C GLU A 150 11.80 -21.29 5.31
N VAL A 151 11.94 -20.65 4.15
CA VAL A 151 11.27 -21.01 2.89
C VAL A 151 12.24 -21.67 1.88
N ALA A 152 13.55 -21.57 2.12
CA ALA A 152 14.62 -22.15 1.31
C ALA A 152 14.90 -23.62 1.69
#